data_AF-A7S819-F1
#
_entry.id   AF-A7S819-F1
#
_cell.length_a   1.000
_cell.length_b   1.000
_cell.length_c   1.000
_cell.angle_alpha   90.00
_cell.angle_beta   90.00
_cell.angle_gamma   90.00
#
_symmetry.space_group_name_H-M   'P 1'
#
loop_
_entity.id
_entity.type
_entity.pdbx_description
1 polymer ?
#
loop_
_entity_poly.entity_id
_entity_poly.type
_entity_poly.pdbx_seq_one_letter_code
_entity_poly.pdbx_strand_id
1 'polypeptide(L)'
;MADEEMNQVIISSSFSAKLTKWRVCEGQIVKEGNVLAFYEKLGQSDEKKAFITQPKLKSSRNGRVRKFLVSEGEIVQPGKPVAVIEQARICEHKTIMKDLCCDCGADLRKLHGDNDEPSSPNSATISMIHNIPET
;
A
#
# COMPACT_ATOMS: atom_id res chain seq x y z
N MET A 1 23.44 -0.97 0.55
CA MET A 1 22.75 -2.21 0.15
C MET A 1 21.34 -2.03 0.67
N ALA A 2 20.40 -1.63 -0.19
CA ALA A 2 19.07 -1.22 0.27
C ALA A 2 18.25 -2.46 0.62
N ASP A 3 17.84 -2.55 1.87
CA ASP A 3 16.96 -3.57 2.40
C ASP A 3 15.63 -3.55 1.63
N GLU A 4 15.50 -4.43 0.64
CA GLU A 4 14.23 -4.74 -0.03
C GLU A 4 13.32 -5.38 1.03
N GLU A 5 12.54 -4.56 1.75
CA GLU A 5 11.51 -5.03 2.67
C GLU A 5 10.43 -5.80 1.88
N MET A 6 10.61 -7.12 1.79
CA MET A 6 9.68 -8.05 1.15
C MET A 6 8.49 -8.31 2.08
N ASN A 7 7.35 -7.71 1.78
CA ASN A 7 6.12 -7.88 2.54
C ASN A 7 5.37 -9.10 2.00
N GLN A 8 5.13 -10.10 2.85
CA GLN A 8 4.36 -11.28 2.49
C GLN A 8 2.88 -11.06 2.78
N VAL A 9 2.03 -11.32 1.78
CA VAL A 9 0.57 -11.30 1.95
C VAL A 9 0.12 -12.67 2.42
N ILE A 10 -0.50 -12.73 3.59
CA ILE A 10 -1.06 -13.96 4.17
C ILE A 10 -2.59 -13.86 4.22
N ILE A 11 -3.26 -15.01 4.07
CA ILE A 11 -4.70 -15.09 4.32
C ILE A 11 -4.89 -15.38 5.81
N SER A 12 -5.27 -14.36 6.59
CA SER A 12 -5.53 -14.45 8.04
C SER A 12 -6.86 -15.15 8.36
N SER A 13 -7.14 -16.28 7.75
CA SER A 13 -8.28 -17.13 8.06
C SER A 13 -7.85 -18.37 8.81
N SER A 14 -8.74 -18.93 9.62
CA SER A 14 -8.54 -20.19 10.34
C SER A 14 -8.86 -21.43 9.49
N PHE A 15 -9.13 -21.26 8.19
CA PHE A 15 -9.53 -22.32 7.27
C PHE A 15 -8.66 -22.30 6.01
N SER A 16 -8.69 -23.40 5.24
CA SER A 16 -8.00 -23.49 3.95
C SER A 16 -8.76 -22.69 2.90
N ALA A 17 -8.08 -21.87 2.12
CA ALA A 17 -8.69 -21.01 1.12
C ALA A 17 -8.26 -21.45 -0.28
N LYS A 18 -9.20 -21.66 -1.19
CA LYS A 18 -8.90 -21.89 -2.61
C LYS A 18 -8.79 -20.56 -3.32
N LEU A 19 -7.65 -20.25 -3.90
CA LEU A 19 -7.49 -19.05 -4.69
C LEU A 19 -8.30 -19.20 -5.98
N THR A 20 -9.21 -18.28 -6.27
CA THR A 20 -10.07 -18.38 -7.46
C THR A 20 -9.43 -17.69 -8.65
N LYS A 21 -9.03 -16.43 -8.49
CA LYS A 21 -8.52 -15.60 -9.59
C LYS A 21 -7.69 -14.43 -9.08
N TRP A 22 -6.55 -14.16 -9.71
CA TRP A 22 -5.76 -12.95 -9.48
C TRP A 22 -6.38 -11.76 -10.22
N ARG A 23 -6.47 -10.60 -9.54
CA ARG A 23 -6.88 -9.31 -10.12
C ARG A 23 -5.71 -8.46 -10.55
N VAL A 24 -4.51 -8.81 -10.09
CA VAL A 24 -3.26 -8.07 -10.30
C VAL A 24 -2.25 -8.94 -11.02
N CYS A 25 -1.22 -8.33 -11.61
CA CYS A 25 -0.13 -9.02 -12.29
C CYS A 25 1.21 -8.80 -11.57
N GLU A 26 2.15 -9.70 -11.81
CA GLU A 26 3.54 -9.51 -11.39
C GLU A 26 4.09 -8.21 -12.01
N GLY A 27 4.77 -7.41 -11.20
CA GLY A 27 5.25 -6.08 -11.57
C GLY A 27 4.23 -4.95 -11.43
N GLN A 28 2.97 -5.20 -11.07
CA GLN A 28 1.96 -4.15 -10.89
C GLN A 28 2.08 -3.45 -9.52
N ILE A 29 1.87 -2.14 -9.50
CA ILE A 29 1.83 -1.34 -8.26
C ILE A 29 0.43 -1.41 -7.64
N VAL A 30 0.37 -1.78 -6.36
CA VAL A 30 -0.86 -1.92 -5.57
C VAL A 30 -0.76 -1.06 -4.31
N LYS A 31 -1.89 -0.47 -3.90
CA LYS A 31 -1.98 0.32 -2.65
C LYS A 31 -2.51 -0.56 -1.51
N GLU A 32 -2.29 -0.13 -0.28
CA GLU A 32 -2.94 -0.74 0.89
C GLU A 32 -4.46 -0.78 0.69
N GLY A 33 -5.08 -1.91 1.04
CA GLY A 33 -6.52 -2.15 0.89
C GLY A 33 -6.97 -2.54 -0.53
N ASN A 34 -6.09 -2.46 -1.53
CA ASN A 34 -6.44 -2.81 -2.90
C ASN A 34 -6.63 -4.32 -3.08
N VAL A 35 -7.58 -4.72 -3.93
CA VAL A 35 -7.93 -6.15 -4.10
C VAL A 35 -6.92 -6.84 -5.01
N LEU A 36 -6.21 -7.83 -4.46
CA LEU A 36 -5.20 -8.62 -5.16
C LEU A 36 -5.80 -9.85 -5.85
N ALA A 37 -6.70 -10.56 -5.17
CA ALA A 37 -7.30 -11.79 -5.68
C ALA A 37 -8.66 -12.07 -5.03
N PHE A 38 -9.39 -13.01 -5.62
CA PHE A 38 -10.51 -13.66 -4.95
C PHE A 38 -10.11 -15.02 -4.46
N TYR A 39 -10.66 -15.41 -3.32
CA TYR A 39 -10.51 -16.74 -2.77
C TYR A 39 -11.83 -17.26 -2.24
N GLU A 40 -11.96 -18.58 -2.17
CA GLU A 40 -13.10 -19.27 -1.60
C GLU A 40 -12.69 -20.00 -0.32
N LYS A 41 -13.53 -19.94 0.70
CA LYS A 41 -13.25 -20.56 1.99
C LYS A 41 -13.65 -22.03 1.95
N LEU A 42 -12.69 -22.94 2.05
CA LEU A 42 -12.97 -24.38 2.16
C LEU A 42 -13.19 -24.74 3.63
N GLY A 43 -14.41 -25.17 3.96
CA GLY A 43 -14.77 -25.63 5.30
C GLY A 43 -15.70 -24.70 6.09
N GLN A 44 -16.09 -23.55 5.54
CA GLN A 44 -17.12 -22.70 6.12
C GLN A 44 -18.38 -22.78 5.25
N SER A 45 -19.25 -23.75 5.52
CA SER A 45 -20.63 -23.75 5.03
C SER A 45 -21.40 -22.64 5.72
N ASP A 46 -21.16 -21.39 5.34
CA ASP A 46 -21.89 -20.24 5.86
C ASP A 46 -23.24 -20.14 5.13
N GLU A 47 -24.16 -21.00 5.55
CA GLU A 47 -25.53 -21.06 5.04
C GLU A 47 -26.39 -19.88 5.51
N LYS A 48 -25.84 -18.91 6.27
CA LYS A 48 -26.62 -17.82 6.83
C LYS A 48 -25.85 -16.49 6.86
N LYS A 49 -26.08 -15.72 5.79
CA LYS A 49 -25.84 -14.27 5.57
C LYS A 49 -24.57 -13.93 4.80
N ALA A 50 -24.66 -13.99 3.47
CA ALA A 50 -24.66 -12.74 2.68
C ALA A 50 -24.76 -13.07 1.19
N PHE A 51 -25.88 -12.71 0.60
CA PHE A 51 -26.00 -12.42 -0.81
C PHE A 51 -24.81 -11.50 -1.23
N ILE A 52 -23.97 -11.99 -2.17
CA ILE A 52 -23.17 -11.23 -3.17
C ILE A 52 -21.63 -11.15 -3.06
N THR A 53 -20.94 -11.19 -1.91
CA THR A 53 -19.50 -10.79 -1.94
C THR A 53 -18.52 -11.96 -1.75
N GLN A 54 -17.98 -12.49 -2.85
CA GLN A 54 -16.83 -13.40 -2.86
C GLN A 54 -15.69 -12.82 -1.98
N PRO A 55 -15.05 -13.61 -1.09
CA PRO A 55 -13.93 -13.16 -0.27
C PRO A 55 -12.83 -12.57 -1.14
N LYS A 56 -12.39 -11.36 -0.79
CA LYS A 56 -11.39 -10.61 -1.53
C LYS A 56 -10.11 -10.54 -0.71
N LEU A 57 -9.01 -11.01 -1.28
CA LEU A 57 -7.69 -10.80 -0.73
C LEU A 57 -7.29 -9.33 -0.97
N LYS A 58 -6.96 -8.61 0.09
CA LYS A 58 -6.54 -7.22 0.02
C LYS A 58 -5.05 -7.11 0.32
N SER A 59 -4.40 -6.10 -0.26
CA SER A 59 -3.01 -5.78 0.07
C SER A 59 -2.92 -5.18 1.47
N SER A 60 -1.99 -5.68 2.29
CA SER A 60 -1.73 -5.14 3.62
C SER A 60 -0.92 -3.85 3.62
N ARG A 61 -0.16 -3.59 2.55
CA ARG A 61 0.67 -2.38 2.38
C ARG A 61 0.71 -1.95 0.91
N ASN A 62 1.26 -0.77 0.67
CA ASN A 62 1.54 -0.23 -0.66
C ASN A 62 2.85 -0.83 -1.18
N GLY A 63 2.89 -1.23 -2.46
CA GLY A 63 4.09 -1.77 -3.07
C GLY A 63 3.87 -2.38 -4.45
N ARG A 64 4.91 -3.00 -4.98
CA ARG A 64 4.91 -3.71 -6.27
C ARG A 64 4.76 -5.20 -6.03
N VAL A 65 3.85 -5.85 -6.75
CA VAL A 65 3.72 -7.32 -6.69
C VAL A 65 4.97 -7.93 -7.32
N ARG A 66 5.82 -8.59 -6.55
CA ARG A 66 7.05 -9.19 -7.09
C ARG A 66 6.77 -10.55 -7.68
N LYS A 67 6.09 -11.41 -6.91
CA LYS A 67 5.82 -12.79 -7.30
C LYS A 67 4.61 -13.36 -6.56
N PHE A 68 3.83 -14.18 -7.26
CA PHE A 68 2.80 -15.01 -6.64
C PHE A 68 3.42 -16.33 -6.16
N LEU A 69 3.14 -16.69 -4.91
CA LEU A 69 3.57 -17.97 -4.32
C LEU A 69 2.55 -19.08 -4.58
N VAL A 70 1.36 -18.71 -5.03
CA VAL A 70 0.20 -19.59 -5.19
C VAL A 70 -0.43 -19.35 -6.55
N SER A 71 -0.78 -20.44 -7.23
CA SER A 71 -1.43 -20.40 -8.53
C SER A 71 -2.95 -20.28 -8.43
N GLU A 72 -3.59 -19.78 -9.49
CA GLU A 72 -5.06 -19.74 -9.58
C GLU A 72 -5.63 -21.15 -9.51
N GLY A 73 -6.62 -21.37 -8.64
CA GLY A 73 -7.22 -22.67 -8.38
C GLY A 73 -6.53 -23.48 -7.27
N GLU A 74 -5.40 -23.03 -6.74
CA GLU A 74 -4.67 -23.75 -5.70
C GLU A 74 -5.23 -23.51 -4.30
N ILE A 75 -5.10 -24.52 -3.42
CA ILE A 75 -5.60 -24.48 -2.05
C ILE A 75 -4.46 -24.07 -1.12
N VAL A 76 -4.65 -22.97 -0.43
CA VAL A 76 -3.69 -22.40 0.52
C VAL A 76 -4.13 -22.69 1.93
N GLN A 77 -3.18 -23.17 2.74
CA GLN A 77 -3.38 -23.37 4.17
C GLN A 77 -3.41 -22.04 4.93
N PRO A 78 -4.13 -21.98 6.07
CA PRO A 78 -4.14 -20.80 6.92
C PRO A 78 -2.72 -20.40 7.35
N GLY A 79 -2.39 -19.12 7.26
CA GLY A 79 -1.08 -18.59 7.64
C GLY A 79 0.04 -18.79 6.61
N LYS A 80 -0.23 -19.41 5.45
CA LYS A 80 0.74 -19.45 4.35
C LYS A 80 0.72 -18.15 3.53
N PRO A 81 1.88 -17.65 3.12
CA PRO A 81 1.96 -16.48 2.25
C PRO A 81 1.55 -16.85 0.82
N VAL A 82 0.72 -16.00 0.21
CA VAL A 82 0.16 -16.20 -1.13
C VAL A 82 0.85 -15.36 -2.20
N ALA A 83 1.39 -14.21 -1.80
CA ALA A 83 2.11 -13.30 -2.70
C ALA A 83 3.18 -12.53 -1.92
N VAL A 84 4.20 -12.09 -2.64
CA VAL A 84 5.23 -11.20 -2.12
C VAL A 84 5.08 -9.83 -2.78
N ILE A 85 4.96 -8.81 -1.94
CA ILE A 85 4.88 -7.42 -2.34
C ILE A 85 6.15 -6.72 -1.86
N GLU A 86 6.86 -6.14 -2.80
CA GLU A 86 8.03 -5.32 -2.55
C GLU A 86 7.58 -3.90 -2.25
N GLN A 87 8.10 -3.30 -1.17
CA GLN A 87 7.71 -1.95 -0.80
C GLN A 87 8.30 -0.94 -1.80
N ALA A 88 7.47 -0.51 -2.75
CA ALA A 88 7.84 0.53 -3.70
C ALA A 88 7.79 1.88 -2.99
N ARG A 89 8.95 2.41 -2.61
CA ARG A 89 9.12 3.77 -2.07
C ARG A 89 9.01 4.86 -3.14
N ILE A 90 8.94 4.51 -4.42
CA ILE A 90 8.89 5.48 -5.51
C ILE A 90 7.64 5.19 -6.33
N CYS A 91 6.75 6.17 -6.46
CA CYS A 91 5.78 6.10 -7.52
C CYS A 91 6.53 6.29 -8.85
N GLU A 92 6.58 5.26 -9.70
CA GLU A 92 7.23 5.31 -11.03
C GLU A 92 6.39 6.10 -12.06
N HIS A 93 5.44 6.93 -11.61
CA HIS A 93 4.63 7.74 -12.51
C HIS A 93 5.47 8.89 -13.08
N LYS A 94 5.45 9.03 -14.41
CA LYS A 94 6.28 9.96 -15.19
C LYS A 94 6.01 11.45 -14.90
N THR A 95 4.92 11.78 -14.20
CA THR A 95 4.49 13.16 -13.95
C THR A 95 4.55 13.49 -12.46
N ILE A 96 5.69 14.04 -12.04
CA ILE A 96 5.91 14.59 -10.70
C ILE A 96 5.79 16.12 -10.80
N MET A 97 4.87 16.73 -10.05
CA MET A 97 4.89 18.18 -9.80
C MET A 97 5.03 18.40 -8.30
N LYS A 98 6.11 19.10 -7.90
CA LYS A 98 6.29 19.65 -6.55
C LYS A 98 6.16 18.61 -5.42
N ASP A 99 6.87 17.50 -5.58
CA ASP A 99 6.95 16.38 -4.62
C ASP A 99 5.62 15.66 -4.36
N LEU A 100 4.64 15.83 -5.26
CA LEU A 100 3.37 15.13 -5.23
C LEU A 100 3.21 14.36 -6.55
N CYS A 101 2.87 13.08 -6.45
CA CYS A 101 2.49 12.25 -7.57
C CYS A 101 1.13 12.71 -8.13
N CYS A 102 1.08 13.30 -9.32
CA CYS A 102 -0.18 13.81 -9.89
C CYS A 102 -1.20 12.70 -10.24
N ASP A 103 -0.75 11.46 -10.44
CA ASP A 103 -1.63 10.32 -10.74
C ASP A 103 -2.15 9.63 -9.46
N CYS A 104 -1.30 9.56 -8.44
CA CYS A 104 -1.53 8.73 -7.27
C CYS A 104 -1.70 9.48 -5.95
N GLY A 105 -1.49 10.80 -5.95
CA GLY A 105 -1.58 11.70 -4.78
C GLY A 105 -0.52 11.44 -3.71
N ALA A 106 0.48 10.60 -4.00
CA ALA A 106 1.53 10.26 -3.06
C ALA A 106 2.45 11.46 -2.84
N ASP A 107 2.60 11.85 -1.57
CA ASP A 107 3.56 12.87 -1.14
C ASP A 107 4.95 12.23 -1.04
N LEU A 108 5.83 12.60 -1.97
CA LEU A 108 7.19 12.09 -2.13
C LEU A 108 8.17 12.71 -1.13
N ARG A 109 7.77 13.76 -0.38
CA ARG A 109 8.65 14.43 0.61
C ARG A 109 9.06 13.49 1.74
N LYS A 110 8.21 12.50 2.08
CA LYS A 110 8.51 11.50 3.13
C LYS A 110 9.39 10.34 2.66
N LEU A 111 9.68 10.25 1.36
CA LEU A 111 10.44 9.14 0.76
C LEU A 111 11.92 9.48 0.58
N HIS A 112 12.26 10.78 0.56
CA HIS A 112 13.62 11.28 0.79
C HIS A 112 13.91 11.42 2.29
N GLY A 113 13.90 10.30 3.00
CA GLY A 113 14.37 10.26 4.39
C GLY A 113 15.85 9.88 4.44
N ASP A 114 16.74 10.84 4.18
CA ASP A 114 18.15 10.97 4.63
C ASP A 114 18.74 12.17 3.85
N ASN A 115 19.42 13.19 4.36
CA ASN A 115 20.24 13.35 5.56
C ASN A 115 20.53 14.87 5.71
N ASP A 116 19.75 15.62 6.51
CA ASP A 116 20.19 16.92 7.07
C ASP A 116 19.31 17.27 8.28
N GLU A 117 19.82 17.01 9.46
CA GLU A 117 19.38 17.63 10.72
C GLU A 117 20.52 18.58 11.14
N PRO A 118 20.29 19.66 11.91
CA PRO A 118 19.15 20.56 12.03
C PRO A 118 19.60 21.99 11.70
N SER A 119 19.01 22.66 10.70
CA SER A 119 19.25 24.10 10.52
C SER A 119 18.01 24.92 10.87
N SER A 120 17.83 25.05 12.19
CA SER A 120 17.21 26.19 12.87
C SER A 120 15.67 26.31 12.83
N PRO A 121 15.00 26.40 13.99
CA PRO A 121 13.79 27.20 14.05
C PRO A 121 14.24 28.65 13.81
N ASN A 122 13.95 29.20 12.62
CA ASN A 122 13.97 30.65 12.43
C ASN A 122 12.87 31.26 13.31
N SER A 123 13.19 31.41 14.59
CA SER A 123 12.65 32.44 15.44
C SER A 123 12.83 33.80 14.78
N ALA A 124 11.78 34.61 14.93
CA ALA A 124 11.70 36.04 14.64
C ALA A 124 11.50 36.40 13.15
N THR A 125 10.63 37.33 12.79
CA THR A 125 10.36 38.63 13.45
C THR A 125 8.96 39.15 13.16
N ILE A 126 8.24 39.48 14.23
CA ILE A 126 7.34 40.62 14.45
C ILE A 126 6.91 41.38 13.17
N SER A 127 5.60 41.36 12.89
CA SER A 127 4.98 42.33 11.98
C SER A 127 5.10 43.74 12.57
N MET A 128 5.99 44.57 12.02
CA MET A 128 6.00 46.01 12.32
C MET A 128 4.77 46.64 11.66
N ILE A 129 3.75 46.89 12.47
CA ILE A 129 2.65 47.79 12.16
C ILE A 129 3.24 49.17 11.88
N HIS A 130 3.09 49.67 10.66
CA HIS A 130 3.31 51.08 10.39
C HIS A 130 2.10 51.83 10.96
N ASN A 131 2.26 52.37 12.17
CA ASN A 131 1.38 53.39 12.70
C ASN A 131 1.58 54.64 11.84
N ILE A 132 0.58 55.00 11.02
CA ILE A 132 0.56 56.28 10.30
C ILE A 132 -0.10 57.28 11.26
N PRO A 133 0.63 58.22 11.88
CA PRO A 133 -0.02 59.31 12.58
C PRO A 133 -0.60 60.30 11.56
N GLU A 134 -1.90 60.48 11.64
CA GLU A 134 -2.65 61.55 11.00
C GLU A 134 -2.35 62.88 11.71
N THR A 135 -1.94 63.88 10.93
CA THR A 135 -1.75 65.28 11.33
C THR A 135 -3.06 66.04 11.39
#